data_AF-A0A1L5NLR9-F1
#
_entry.id   AF-A0A1L5NLR9-F1
#
_cell.length_a   1.000
_cell.length_b   1.000
_cell.length_c   1.000
_cell.angle_alpha   90.00
_cell.angle_beta   90.00
_cell.angle_gamma   90.00
#
_symmetry.space_group_name_H-M   'P 1'
#
loop_
_entity.id
_entity.type
_entity.pdbx_description
1 polymer ?
#
loop_
_entity_poly.entity_id
_entity_poly.type
_entity_poly.pdbx_seq_one_letter_code
_entity_poly.pdbx_strand_id
1 'polypeptide(L)'
;MAILEDALKGGNVVTGLAIGVGAIVLAPLAAPLLRPITRTVLKAGLVAYDQTRVAVAEMNERATDLVAEARAEMAETGAESRPSEKKTTRASAS
;
A
#
# COMPACT_ATOMS: atom_id res chain seq x y z
N MET A 1 5.69 2.84 -31.90
CA MET A 1 4.39 2.66 -32.59
C MET A 1 3.73 4.03 -32.60
N ALA A 2 3.97 4.83 -33.65
CA ALA A 2 3.59 6.24 -33.66
C ALA A 2 2.10 6.47 -33.35
N ILE A 3 1.22 5.59 -33.84
CA ILE A 3 -0.24 5.68 -33.66
C ILE A 3 -0.72 5.55 -32.21
N LEU A 4 -0.06 4.72 -31.39
CA LEU A 4 -0.45 4.52 -30.00
C LEU A 4 0.09 5.64 -29.13
N GLU A 5 1.28 6.13 -29.47
CA GLU A 5 1.93 7.25 -28.79
C GLU A 5 1.20 8.56 -29.05
N ASP A 6 0.79 8.85 -30.29
CA ASP A 6 0.00 10.04 -30.64
C ASP A 6 -1.38 10.03 -29.99
N ALA A 7 -2.08 8.89 -30.01
CA ALA A 7 -3.39 8.75 -29.37
C ALA A 7 -3.32 8.89 -27.84
N LEU A 8 -2.20 8.53 -27.21
CA LEU A 8 -2.03 8.54 -25.74
C LEU A 8 -1.36 9.82 -25.19
N LYS A 9 -0.50 10.50 -25.97
CA LYS A 9 0.21 11.73 -25.56
C LYS A 9 -0.61 13.02 -25.71
N GLY A 10 -1.89 12.93 -26.06
CA GLY A 10 -2.80 14.08 -26.18
C GLY A 10 -3.09 14.54 -27.62
N GLY A 11 -2.63 13.79 -28.63
CA GLY A 11 -2.98 14.01 -30.03
C GLY A 11 -4.35 13.43 -30.36
N ASN A 12 -5.34 14.32 -30.47
CA ASN A 12 -6.70 14.03 -30.94
C ASN A 12 -7.46 12.94 -30.15
N VAL A 13 -8.11 13.36 -29.06
CA VAL A 13 -9.04 12.53 -28.24
C VAL A 13 -10.05 11.77 -29.11
N VAL A 14 -10.47 12.36 -30.23
CA VAL A 14 -11.38 11.72 -31.20
C VAL A 14 -10.74 10.47 -31.83
N THR A 15 -9.45 10.50 -32.18
CA THR A 15 -8.72 9.33 -32.69
C THR A 15 -8.62 8.25 -31.61
N GLY A 16 -8.27 8.62 -30.38
CA GLY A 16 -8.21 7.68 -29.26
C GLY A 16 -9.56 7.01 -28.99
N LEU A 17 -10.64 7.79 -29.03
CA LEU A 17 -12.01 7.29 -28.86
C LEU A 17 -12.43 6.39 -30.03
N ALA A 18 -12.14 6.77 -31.28
CA ALA A 18 -12.45 5.96 -32.45
C ALA A 18 -11.70 4.61 -32.43
N ILE A 19 -10.43 4.60 -32.01
CA ILE A 19 -9.66 3.37 -31.81
C ILE A 19 -10.29 2.53 -30.70
N GLY A 20 -10.65 3.13 -29.56
CA GLY A 20 -11.30 2.43 -28.45
C GLY A 20 -12.63 1.79 -28.85
N VAL A 21 -13.49 2.53 -29.54
CA VAL A 21 -14.78 2.03 -30.05
C VAL A 21 -14.55 0.94 -31.10
N GLY A 22 -13.64 1.16 -32.05
CA GLY A 22 -13.29 0.16 -33.06
C GLY A 22 -12.75 -1.14 -32.44
N ALA A 23 -11.93 -1.04 -31.40
CA ALA A 23 -11.42 -2.19 -30.67
C ALA A 23 -12.55 -2.97 -29.97
N ILE A 24 -13.54 -2.29 -29.37
CA ILE A 24 -14.70 -2.97 -28.74
C ILE A 24 -15.53 -3.70 -29.80
N VAL A 25 -15.79 -3.06 -30.94
CA VAL A 25 -16.57 -3.66 -32.04
C VAL A 25 -15.85 -4.89 -32.60
N LEU A 26 -14.53 -4.85 -32.73
CA LEU A 26 -13.71 -5.97 -33.23
C LEU A 26 -13.34 -6.99 -32.15
N ALA A 27 -13.61 -6.71 -30.87
CA ALA A 27 -13.25 -7.57 -29.74
C ALA A 27 -13.76 -9.02 -29.88
N PRO A 28 -15.00 -9.30 -30.35
CA PRO A 28 -15.48 -10.68 -30.49
C PRO A 28 -14.65 -11.50 -31.48
N LEU A 29 -14.10 -10.88 -32.52
CA LEU A 29 -13.26 -11.55 -33.52
C LEU A 29 -11.87 -11.87 -32.94
N ALA A 30 -11.32 -10.99 -32.10
CA ALA A 30 -10.03 -11.19 -31.45
C ALA A 30 -10.12 -12.00 -30.14
N ALA A 31 -11.32 -12.24 -29.61
CA ALA A 31 -11.54 -12.92 -28.33
C ALA A 31 -10.79 -14.26 -28.15
N PRO A 32 -10.77 -15.21 -29.11
CA PRO A 32 -10.02 -16.46 -28.94
C PRO A 32 -8.51 -16.26 -28.86
N LEU A 33 -7.98 -15.25 -29.56
CA LEU A 33 -6.55 -14.88 -29.55
C LEU A 33 -6.15 -14.14 -28.26
N LEU A 34 -7.06 -13.32 -27.72
CA LEU A 34 -6.82 -12.56 -26.48
C LEU A 34 -7.02 -13.40 -25.22
N ARG A 35 -7.83 -14.47 -25.28
CA ARG A 35 -8.14 -15.37 -24.15
C ARG A 35 -6.93 -15.82 -23.31
N PRO A 36 -5.80 -16.27 -23.88
CA PRO A 36 -4.61 -16.62 -23.09
C PRO A 36 -4.01 -15.40 -22.37
N ILE A 37 -3.93 -14.24 -23.05
CA ILE A 37 -3.39 -13.01 -22.47
C ILE A 37 -4.27 -12.56 -21.30
N THR A 38 -5.58 -12.46 -21.52
CA THR A 38 -6.53 -12.05 -20.48
C THR A 38 -6.47 -12.99 -19.28
N ARG A 39 -6.37 -14.31 -19.49
CA ARG A 39 -6.23 -15.28 -18.39
C ARG A 39 -4.95 -15.08 -17.59
N THR A 40 -3.83 -14.85 -18.26
CA THR A 40 -2.54 -14.59 -17.59
C THR A 40 -2.58 -13.30 -16.80
N VAL A 41 -3.10 -12.22 -17.38
CA VAL A 41 -3.26 -10.93 -16.71
C VAL A 41 -4.14 -11.04 -15.48
N LEU A 42 -5.30 -11.70 -15.59
CA LEU A 42 -6.20 -11.89 -14.45
C LEU A 42 -5.56 -12.71 -13.33
N LYS A 43 -4.88 -13.80 -13.67
CA LYS A 43 -4.17 -14.61 -12.67
C LYS A 43 -3.04 -13.82 -11.99
N ALA A 44 -2.23 -13.13 -12.77
CA ALA A 44 -1.14 -12.31 -12.25
C ALA A 44 -1.67 -11.19 -11.35
N GLY A 45 -2.76 -10.53 -11.76
CA GLY A 45 -3.42 -9.50 -10.97
C GLY A 45 -3.97 -10.04 -9.64
N LEU A 46 -4.58 -11.22 -9.66
CA LEU A 46 -5.09 -11.86 -8.44
C LEU A 46 -3.97 -12.23 -7.47
N VAL A 47 -2.88 -12.84 -7.98
CA VAL A 47 -1.71 -13.18 -7.16
C VAL A 47 -1.08 -11.92 -6.57
N ALA A 48 -0.91 -10.86 -7.38
CA ALA A 48 -0.37 -9.59 -6.91
C ALA A 48 -1.26 -8.95 -5.84
N TYR A 49 -2.59 -9.03 -5.99
CA TYR A 49 -3.54 -8.53 -5.01
C TYR A 49 -3.44 -9.28 -3.68
N ASP A 50 -3.41 -10.62 -3.71
CA ASP A 50 -3.28 -11.44 -2.51
C ASP A 50 -1.96 -11.16 -1.78
N GLN A 51 -0.85 -11.08 -2.52
CA GLN A 51 0.45 -10.72 -1.94
C GLN A 51 0.46 -9.31 -1.34
N THR A 52 -0.19 -8.36 -2.00
CA THR A 52 -0.32 -6.99 -1.47
C THR A 52 -1.10 -6.99 -0.17
N ARG A 53 -2.19 -7.75 -0.07
CA ARG A 53 -2.98 -7.86 1.17
C ARG A 53 -2.16 -8.40 2.34
N VAL A 54 -1.35 -9.43 2.09
CA VAL A 54 -0.46 -10.01 3.12
C VAL A 54 0.62 -9.00 3.51
N ALA A 55 1.28 -8.38 2.54
CA ALA A 55 2.33 -7.38 2.80
C ALA A 55 1.83 -6.19 3.61
N VAL A 56 0.60 -5.71 3.34
CA VAL A 56 -0.03 -4.64 4.11
C VAL A 56 -0.34 -5.09 5.54
N ALA A 57 -0.79 -6.33 5.74
CA ALA A 57 -1.04 -6.86 7.07
C ALA A 57 0.26 -6.94 7.90
N GLU A 58 1.31 -7.54 7.35
CA GLU A 58 2.63 -7.61 8.00
C GLU A 58 3.22 -6.23 8.29
N MET A 59 3.03 -5.27 7.37
CA MET A 59 3.49 -3.89 7.57
C MET A 59 2.73 -3.21 8.70
N ASN A 60 1.42 -3.43 8.84
CA ASN A 60 0.63 -2.88 9.94
C ASN A 60 1.05 -3.43 11.30
N GLU A 61 1.37 -4.72 11.37
CA GLU A 61 1.90 -5.33 12.60
C GLU A 61 3.23 -4.67 13.00
N ARG A 62 4.18 -4.59 12.07
CA ARG A 62 5.48 -3.93 12.32
C ARG A 62 5.34 -2.46 12.68
N ALA A 63 4.43 -1.74 12.02
CA ALA A 63 4.16 -0.34 12.34
C ALA A 63 3.56 -0.19 13.75
N THR A 64 2.70 -1.12 14.16
CA THR A 64 2.11 -1.13 15.51
C THR A 64 3.19 -1.34 16.57
N ASP A 65 4.12 -2.27 16.34
CA ASP A 65 5.24 -2.54 17.23
C ASP A 65 6.15 -1.31 17.40
N LEU A 66 6.53 -0.66 16.30
CA LEU A 66 7.33 0.57 16.33
C LEU A 66 6.62 1.73 17.05
N VAL A 67 5.31 1.87 16.87
CA VAL A 67 4.53 2.89 17.58
C VAL A 67 4.46 2.58 19.08
N ALA A 68 4.34 1.31 19.45
CA ALA A 68 4.36 0.89 20.84
C ALA A 68 5.72 1.17 21.49
N GLU A 69 6.81 0.86 20.79
CA GLU A 69 8.19 1.14 21.19
C GLU A 69 8.40 2.65 21.40
N ALA A 70 8.07 3.48 20.41
CA ALA A 70 8.20 4.94 20.53
C ALA A 70 7.36 5.53 21.69
N ARG A 71 6.17 4.98 21.95
CA ARG A 71 5.34 5.41 23.10
C ARG A 71 5.97 5.01 24.44
N ALA A 72 6.60 3.84 24.51
CA ALA A 72 7.31 3.40 25.71
C ALA A 72 8.51 4.32 25.98
N GLU A 73 9.29 4.67 24.96
CA GLU A 73 10.42 5.60 25.07
C GLU A 73 9.98 7.00 25.56
N MET A 74 8.86 7.52 25.03
CA MET A 74 8.29 8.80 25.49
C MET A 74 7.82 8.75 26.95
N ALA A 75 7.24 7.62 27.37
CA ALA A 75 6.76 7.42 28.73
C ALA A 75 7.93 7.26 29.73
N GLU A 76 9.01 6.59 29.34
CA GLU A 76 10.24 6.42 30.13
C GLU A 76 10.95 7.76 30.31
N THR A 77 11.14 8.52 29.22
CA THR A 77 11.71 9.88 29.26
C THR A 77 10.88 10.83 30.13
N GLY A 78 9.55 10.68 30.15
CA GLY A 78 8.65 11.46 31.01
C GLY A 78 8.59 10.99 32.47
N ALA A 79 8.86 9.71 32.75
CA ALA A 79 8.83 9.13 34.09
C ALA A 79 10.11 9.43 34.88
N GLU A 80 11.24 9.60 34.21
CA GLU A 80 12.54 9.93 34.83
C GLU A 80 12.60 11.36 35.40
N SER A 81 11.59 12.19 35.10
CA SER A 81 11.43 13.55 35.62
C SER A 81 10.68 13.65 36.95
N ARG A 82 10.33 12.54 37.62
CA ARG A 82 9.76 12.59 38.97
C ARG A 82 10.86 12.37 40.01
N PRO A 83 11.24 13.39 40.81
CA PRO A 83 12.15 13.18 41.92
C PRO A 83 11.51 12.17 42.86
N SER A 84 12.16 11.02 43.02
CA SER A 84 11.83 10.05 44.06
C SER A 84 11.96 10.75 45.40
N GLU A 85 10.82 11.09 46.00
CA GLU A 85 10.69 11.59 47.35
C GLU A 85 11.24 10.51 48.28
N LYS A 86 12.51 10.68 48.69
CA LYS A 86 13.19 9.84 49.67
C LYS A 86 12.37 9.89 50.96
N LYS A 87 11.63 8.81 51.16
CA LYS A 87 11.01 8.38 52.41
C LYS A 87 12.07 8.33 53.52
N THR A 88 12.26 9.44 54.24
CA THR A 88 12.97 9.44 55.52
C THR A 88 11.99 9.02 56.61
N THR A 89 11.72 7.72 56.66
CA THR A 89 11.40 7.09 57.94
C THR A 89 12.72 6.70 58.59
N ARG A 90 12.97 7.26 59.79
CA ARG A 90 13.64 6.62 60.95
C ARG A 90 14.71 7.49 61.61
N ALA A 91 14.28 8.29 62.59
CA ALA A 91 14.95 8.53 63.89
C ALA A 91 13.95 9.33 64.75
N SER A 92 13.29 8.88 65.81
CA SER A 92 13.49 7.74 66.73
C SER A 92 14.95 7.56 67.15
N ALA A 93 15.42 8.52 67.95
CA ALA A 93 16.57 8.52 68.86
C ALA A 93 16.98 10.01 68.96
N SER A 94 16.99 10.69 70.10
CA SER A 94 16.91 10.36 71.52
C SER A 94 16.57 11.65 72.27
#